data_AF-A0A8H3BGG6-F1
#
_entry.id   AF-A0A8H3BGG6-F1
#
_cell.length_a   1.000
_cell.length_b   1.000
_cell.length_c   1.000
_cell.angle_alpha   90.00
_cell.angle_beta   90.00
_cell.angle_gamma   90.00
#
_symmetry.space_group_name_H-M   'P 1'
#
loop_
_entity.id
_entity.type
_entity.pdbx_description
1 polymer ?
#
loop_
_entity_poly.entity_id
_entity_poly.type
_entity_poly.pdbx_seq_one_letter_code
_entity_poly.pdbx_strand_id
1 'polypeptide(L)'
;MLKSVLELTRSPSEFENFALPSLVAGSMVLMSSVQPTPFSYEYGYLCFRILVFSLNTCLIQHGRNLSFTIRRMSSAPLGGHLDFFWDGAADLIAGELSDVVREKRLTNILNPGPRQIPLLARPKIDTLLKLLHEDQKNFLVVLMTADSLQLSGLMFVLWKYLEGEQKTRNKVDYTQKLFLPYSRIFRRYRLVFPDTNHETQLTTLIYLKLPDISDLQDKATVDLEDSRNIIHAYNRCLKSSQTLSCKDAIHYMGFVSPLFVPGCENLVPCLLDSTFWVLWKNINSDIDQLATVVQGYGVCFWYLFHDHLKPSRSNHDSWRFELVDVIMQSDVLELVFQVALKLSISQNYNLKHRINELFDTMISFWEKTTDYVPREYFEQQMMESGTIDSWFRYFVDFRERLDPRASSAAQDIVLPFSMIFSRVVTAILGKKWRTMQFGSQVTGTCDHPRCPYPTNTSTGCSKCMKATYCSPRCLAK
;
A
#
# COMPACT_ATOMS: atom_id res chain seq x y z
N MET A 1 36.62 14.90 4.31
CA MET A 1 36.22 15.85 3.25
C MET A 1 34.72 15.77 2.95
N LEU A 2 34.16 14.68 2.41
CA LEU A 2 32.71 14.61 2.10
C LEU A 2 31.79 14.81 3.32
N LYS A 3 32.16 14.26 4.48
CA LYS A 3 31.47 14.53 5.75
C LYS A 3 31.44 16.02 6.08
N SER A 4 32.55 16.71 5.89
CA SER A 4 32.66 18.17 6.11
C SER A 4 31.79 18.95 5.12
N VAL A 5 31.66 18.48 3.87
CA VAL A 5 30.72 19.07 2.90
C VAL A 5 29.29 18.90 3.40
N LEU A 6 28.89 17.72 3.86
CA LEU A 6 27.55 17.53 4.44
C LEU A 6 27.33 18.34 5.72
N GLU A 7 28.37 18.57 6.53
CA GLU A 7 28.28 19.41 7.72
C GLU A 7 27.91 20.87 7.38
N LEU A 8 28.20 21.35 6.17
CA LEU A 8 27.76 22.67 5.71
C LEU A 8 26.23 22.79 5.64
N THR A 9 25.50 21.67 5.47
CA THR A 9 24.02 21.68 5.47
C THR A 9 23.42 22.06 6.84
N ARG A 10 24.24 22.15 7.89
CA ARG A 10 23.83 22.69 9.20
C ARG A 10 23.65 24.21 9.21
N SER A 11 24.22 24.91 8.23
CA SER A 11 24.20 26.36 8.13
C SER A 11 23.42 26.79 6.90
N PRO A 12 22.26 27.46 7.04
CA PRO A 12 21.44 27.88 5.90
C PRO A 12 22.18 28.74 4.87
N SER A 13 23.11 29.60 5.30
CA SER A 13 23.92 30.45 4.42
C SER A 13 24.80 29.65 3.45
N GLU A 14 25.18 28.43 3.82
CA GLU A 14 26.06 27.59 2.99
C GLU A 14 25.33 26.92 1.84
N PHE A 15 24.00 26.95 1.79
CA PHE A 15 23.23 26.34 0.70
C PHE A 15 23.52 27.00 -0.65
N GLU A 16 23.99 28.25 -0.70
CA GLU A 16 24.45 28.86 -1.94
C GLU A 16 25.62 28.07 -2.57
N ASN A 17 26.49 27.46 -1.74
CA ASN A 17 27.60 26.62 -2.19
C ASN A 17 27.14 25.27 -2.77
N PHE A 18 25.91 24.84 -2.43
CA PHE A 18 25.31 23.64 -3.00
C PHE A 18 24.63 23.89 -4.36
N ALA A 19 24.39 25.16 -4.74
CA ALA A 19 23.70 25.53 -5.98
C ALA A 19 24.58 25.42 -7.24
N LEU A 20 25.47 24.42 -7.29
CA LEU A 20 26.45 24.21 -8.34
C LEU A 20 26.15 22.92 -9.14
N PRO A 21 25.77 23.01 -10.43
CA PRO A 21 25.59 21.83 -11.29
C PRO A 21 26.83 20.92 -11.37
N SER A 22 28.02 21.50 -11.22
CA SER A 22 29.29 20.75 -11.16
C SER A 22 29.38 19.85 -9.92
N LEU A 23 28.79 20.25 -8.79
CA LEU A 23 28.77 19.45 -7.57
C LEU A 23 27.83 18.24 -7.70
N VAL A 24 26.68 18.42 -8.35
CA VAL A 24 25.79 17.30 -8.73
C VAL A 24 26.55 16.31 -9.61
N ALA A 25 27.17 16.81 -10.68
CA ALA A 25 27.95 15.99 -11.61
C ALA A 25 29.15 15.28 -10.94
N GLY A 26 29.89 15.98 -10.09
CA GLY A 26 31.05 15.43 -9.38
C GLY A 26 30.64 14.32 -8.40
N SER A 27 29.55 14.53 -7.66
CA SER A 27 29.00 13.53 -6.73
C SER A 27 28.59 12.25 -7.45
N MET A 28 28.05 12.35 -8.66
CA MET A 28 27.73 11.17 -9.49
C MET A 28 28.97 10.42 -9.94
N VAL A 29 30.02 11.13 -10.38
CA VAL A 29 31.29 10.50 -10.78
C VAL A 29 31.90 9.76 -9.60
N LEU A 30 31.94 10.40 -8.42
CA LEU A 30 32.43 9.77 -7.21
C LEU A 30 31.58 8.55 -6.82
N MET A 31 30.26 8.66 -6.85
CA MET A 31 29.35 7.56 -6.57
C MET A 31 29.58 6.38 -7.53
N SER A 32 29.75 6.65 -8.83
CA SER A 32 30.01 5.61 -9.85
C SER A 32 31.34 4.89 -9.70
N SER A 33 32.29 5.49 -8.97
CA SER A 33 33.61 4.90 -8.72
C SER A 33 33.63 3.90 -7.56
N VAL A 34 32.55 3.81 -6.78
CA VAL A 34 32.45 2.93 -5.61
C VAL A 34 32.12 1.50 -6.04
N GLN A 35 32.85 0.54 -5.50
CA GLN A 35 32.76 -0.89 -5.86
C GLN A 35 32.57 -1.78 -4.62
N PRO A 36 31.81 -2.90 -4.70
CA PRO A 36 31.07 -3.36 -5.88
C PRO A 36 29.85 -2.52 -6.25
N THR A 37 29.17 -1.87 -5.29
CA THR A 37 28.04 -0.98 -5.57
C THR A 37 28.05 0.25 -4.64
N PRO A 38 27.48 1.40 -5.05
CA PRO A 38 27.58 2.64 -4.28
C PRO A 38 26.90 2.59 -2.91
N PHE A 39 25.74 1.96 -2.78
CA PHE A 39 24.97 1.95 -1.54
C PHE A 39 25.42 0.88 -0.55
N SER A 40 26.32 -0.03 -0.93
CA SER A 40 26.96 -0.96 0.00
C SER A 40 28.02 -0.29 0.91
N TYR A 41 28.42 0.96 0.64
CA TYR A 41 29.41 1.67 1.42
C TYR A 41 28.93 3.06 1.84
N GLU A 42 29.34 3.46 3.05
CA GLU A 42 29.08 4.81 3.56
C GLU A 42 29.57 5.89 2.60
N TYR A 43 30.72 5.70 1.96
CA TYR A 43 31.26 6.68 1.01
C TYR A 43 30.32 6.95 -0.18
N GLY A 44 29.74 5.91 -0.78
CA GLY A 44 28.80 6.08 -1.89
C GLY A 44 27.47 6.68 -1.42
N TYR A 45 27.00 6.32 -0.22
CA TYR A 45 25.88 7.00 0.42
C TYR A 45 26.13 8.50 0.64
N LEU A 46 27.30 8.89 1.16
CA LEU A 46 27.65 10.30 1.36
C LEU A 46 27.67 11.07 0.04
N CYS A 47 28.22 10.47 -1.03
CA CYS A 47 28.17 11.05 -2.38
C CYS A 47 26.72 11.24 -2.84
N PHE A 48 25.86 10.24 -2.63
CA PHE A 48 24.44 10.33 -2.96
C PHE A 48 23.71 11.43 -2.16
N ARG A 49 24.01 11.59 -0.87
CA ARG A 49 23.40 12.65 -0.05
C ARG A 49 23.80 14.04 -0.53
N ILE A 50 25.08 14.26 -0.81
CA ILE A 50 25.56 15.54 -1.36
C ILE A 50 24.87 15.83 -2.70
N LEU A 51 24.78 14.81 -3.57
CA LEU A 51 24.04 14.91 -4.84
C LEU A 51 22.61 15.39 -4.62
N VAL A 52 21.87 14.77 -3.69
CA VAL A 52 20.46 15.12 -3.43
C VAL A 52 20.33 16.56 -2.93
N PHE A 53 21.18 16.99 -1.99
CA PHE A 53 21.18 18.37 -1.51
C PHE A 53 21.47 19.35 -2.66
N SER A 54 22.58 19.15 -3.37
CA SER A 54 22.97 20.01 -4.50
C SER A 54 21.91 20.07 -5.59
N LEU A 55 21.31 18.94 -5.94
CA LEU A 55 20.27 18.87 -6.96
C LEU A 55 19.05 19.73 -6.57
N ASN A 56 18.56 19.56 -5.34
CA ASN A 56 17.42 20.32 -4.85
C ASN A 56 17.76 21.81 -4.71
N THR A 57 18.95 22.17 -4.23
CA THR A 57 19.38 23.57 -4.19
C THR A 57 19.44 24.19 -5.60
N CYS A 58 19.97 23.47 -6.59
CA CYS A 58 19.98 23.94 -7.96
C CYS A 58 18.56 24.08 -8.56
N LEU A 59 17.61 23.18 -8.22
CA LEU A 59 16.20 23.33 -8.62
C LEU A 59 15.59 24.59 -8.01
N ILE A 60 15.81 24.83 -6.72
CA ILE A 60 15.33 26.02 -6.02
C ILE A 60 15.93 27.30 -6.62
N GLN A 61 17.23 27.28 -6.93
CA GLN A 61 17.93 28.38 -7.58
C GLN A 61 17.38 28.65 -8.98
N HIS A 62 17.13 27.60 -9.76
CA HIS A 62 16.53 27.72 -11.10
C HIS A 62 15.13 28.35 -11.02
N GLY A 63 14.32 27.93 -10.05
CA GLY A 63 13.01 28.52 -9.74
C GLY A 63 13.06 29.91 -9.11
N ARG A 64 14.25 30.52 -8.97
CA ARG A 64 14.52 31.84 -8.37
C ARG A 64 13.99 31.98 -6.93
N ASN A 65 14.02 30.89 -6.18
CA ASN A 65 13.47 30.85 -4.82
C ASN A 65 14.54 30.67 -3.73
N LEU A 66 15.83 30.53 -4.09
CA LEU A 66 16.87 30.14 -3.13
C LEU A 66 17.04 31.12 -1.99
N SER A 67 17.16 32.43 -2.29
CA SER A 67 17.31 33.45 -1.24
C SER A 67 16.11 33.48 -0.28
N PHE A 68 14.90 33.24 -0.79
CA PHE A 68 13.70 33.16 0.03
C PHE A 68 13.72 31.90 0.91
N THR A 69 14.06 30.74 0.34
CA THR A 69 14.21 29.48 1.08
C THR A 69 15.27 29.62 2.18
N ILE A 70 16.46 30.13 1.87
CA ILE A 70 17.53 30.36 2.87
C ILE A 70 17.06 31.28 3.99
N ARG A 71 16.33 32.36 3.67
CA ARG A 71 15.77 33.25 4.70
C ARG A 71 14.79 32.53 5.63
N ARG A 72 13.93 31.65 5.10
CA ARG A 72 13.02 30.82 5.91
C ARG A 72 13.78 29.85 6.79
N MET A 73 14.78 29.17 6.23
CA MET A 73 15.67 28.26 6.96
C MET A 73 16.38 28.96 8.13
N SER A 74 16.92 30.16 7.90
CA SER A 74 17.58 30.96 8.95
C SER A 74 16.64 31.44 10.05
N SER A 75 15.33 31.49 9.77
CA SER A 75 14.30 31.88 10.74
C SER A 75 13.67 30.67 11.45
N ALA A 76 14.12 29.45 11.12
CA ALA A 76 13.56 28.21 11.64
C ALA A 76 13.98 27.95 13.09
N PRO A 77 13.17 27.23 13.88
CA PRO A 77 13.59 26.66 15.16
C PRO A 77 14.83 25.77 14.99
N LEU A 78 15.62 25.65 16.07
CA LEU A 78 16.80 24.77 16.12
C LEU A 78 16.47 23.36 15.61
N GLY A 79 17.18 22.93 14.56
CA GLY A 79 17.02 21.61 13.96
C GLY A 79 15.91 21.48 12.90
N GLY A 80 15.03 22.47 12.75
CA GLY A 80 13.92 22.47 11.78
C GLY A 80 14.24 23.18 10.46
N HIS A 81 15.45 23.70 10.27
CA HIS A 81 15.80 24.47 9.07
C HIS A 81 15.78 23.61 7.79
N LEU A 82 16.08 22.32 7.88
CA LEU A 82 16.03 21.43 6.73
C LEU A 82 14.59 21.22 6.24
N ASP A 83 13.58 21.22 7.11
CA ASP A 83 12.18 21.09 6.69
C ASP A 83 11.80 22.21 5.71
N PHE A 84 12.20 23.46 6.02
CA PHE A 84 11.99 24.60 5.11
C PHE A 84 12.76 24.50 3.80
N PHE A 85 13.94 23.86 3.80
CA PHE A 85 14.69 23.61 2.56
C PHE A 85 13.90 22.69 1.63
N TRP A 86 13.42 21.58 2.18
CA TRP A 86 12.68 20.59 1.43
C TRP A 86 11.30 21.08 1.02
N ASP A 87 10.59 21.81 1.88
CA ASP A 87 9.34 22.51 1.54
C ASP A 87 9.56 23.47 0.35
N GLY A 88 10.69 24.20 0.35
CA GLY A 88 11.03 25.12 -0.73
C GLY A 88 11.20 24.42 -2.09
N ALA A 89 11.83 23.24 -2.12
CA ALA A 89 11.90 22.42 -3.33
C ALA A 89 10.52 21.84 -3.68
N ALA A 90 9.80 21.38 -2.66
CA ALA A 90 8.54 20.70 -2.82
C ALA A 90 7.45 21.62 -3.41
N ASP A 91 7.30 22.83 -2.88
CA ASP A 91 6.37 23.84 -3.35
C ASP A 91 6.62 24.19 -4.83
N LEU A 92 7.88 24.29 -5.23
CA LEU A 92 8.25 24.56 -6.62
C LEU A 92 7.86 23.42 -7.57
N ILE A 93 8.11 22.17 -7.15
CA ILE A 93 7.75 20.99 -7.94
C ILE A 93 6.22 20.87 -8.02
N ALA A 94 5.51 21.09 -6.91
CA ALA A 94 4.05 21.06 -6.87
C ALA A 94 3.45 22.11 -7.82
N GLY A 95 4.00 23.33 -7.83
CA GLY A 95 3.61 24.38 -8.76
C GLY A 95 3.83 24.00 -10.24
N GLU A 96 4.90 23.27 -10.56
CA GLU A 96 5.17 22.81 -11.93
C GLU A 96 4.22 21.69 -12.41
N LEU A 97 3.88 20.79 -11.48
CA LEU A 97 3.01 19.63 -11.74
C LEU A 97 1.52 19.97 -11.70
N SER A 98 1.15 21.02 -10.96
CA SER A 98 -0.22 21.50 -10.84
C SER A 98 -0.70 22.15 -12.14
N ASP A 99 -1.91 21.81 -12.56
CA ASP A 99 -2.56 22.42 -13.72
C ASP A 99 -3.19 23.79 -13.36
N VAL A 100 -3.24 24.16 -12.07
CA VAL A 100 -3.84 25.41 -11.58
C VAL A 100 -2.87 26.59 -11.67
N VAL A 101 -1.57 26.34 -11.51
CA VAL A 101 -0.54 27.39 -11.51
C VAL A 101 -0.14 27.69 -12.96
N ARG A 102 -0.41 28.92 -13.41
CA ARG A 102 -0.09 29.34 -14.79
C ARG A 102 1.39 29.60 -15.02
N GLU A 103 2.12 30.04 -13.99
CA GLU A 103 3.56 30.32 -14.10
C GLU A 103 4.39 29.10 -13.70
N LYS A 104 4.88 28.37 -14.70
CA LYS A 104 5.73 27.19 -14.51
C LYS A 104 7.21 27.57 -14.46
N ARG A 105 7.81 27.44 -13.27
CA ARG A 105 9.16 27.95 -12.95
C ARG A 105 10.28 26.93 -13.12
N LEU A 106 9.94 25.65 -13.37
CA LEU A 106 10.88 24.57 -13.60
C LEU A 106 10.81 24.06 -15.05
N THR A 107 10.34 24.91 -15.97
CA THR A 107 10.38 24.62 -17.41
C THR A 107 11.81 24.60 -17.92
N ASN A 108 12.11 23.67 -18.83
CA ASN A 108 13.42 23.57 -19.50
C ASN A 108 14.64 23.32 -18.59
N ILE A 109 14.47 22.81 -17.37
CA ILE A 109 15.59 22.49 -16.45
C ILE A 109 16.68 21.58 -17.06
N LEU A 110 16.31 20.72 -18.02
CA LEU A 110 17.23 19.80 -18.70
C LEU A 110 17.76 20.33 -20.03
N ASN A 111 17.08 21.31 -20.64
CA ASN A 111 17.46 21.90 -21.92
C ASN A 111 17.24 23.42 -21.84
N PRO A 112 17.95 24.11 -20.95
CA PRO A 112 17.69 25.52 -20.72
C PRO A 112 18.16 26.35 -21.93
N GLY A 113 17.68 27.59 -22.02
CA GLY A 113 18.05 28.49 -23.12
C GLY A 113 19.56 28.80 -23.16
N PRO A 114 20.05 29.46 -24.24
CA PRO A 114 21.49 29.64 -24.50
C PRO A 114 22.30 30.33 -23.38
N ARG A 115 21.63 31.01 -22.45
CA ARG A 115 22.23 31.78 -21.36
C ARG A 115 22.24 31.05 -20.01
N GLN A 116 21.81 29.80 -19.98
CA GLN A 116 21.63 29.03 -18.74
C GLN A 116 22.34 27.68 -18.84
N ILE A 117 22.95 27.25 -17.74
CA ILE A 117 23.65 25.97 -17.66
C ILE A 117 22.62 24.89 -17.30
N PRO A 118 22.54 23.76 -18.04
CA PRO A 118 21.65 22.66 -17.67
C PRO A 118 22.02 22.13 -16.29
N LEU A 119 20.98 21.79 -15.51
CA LEU A 119 21.15 21.20 -14.18
C LEU A 119 22.05 19.96 -14.25
N LEU A 120 21.80 19.11 -15.25
CA LEU A 120 22.61 17.94 -15.54
C LEU A 120 22.47 17.58 -17.02
N ALA A 121 23.58 17.17 -17.64
CA ALA A 121 23.55 16.69 -19.02
C ALA A 121 22.78 15.37 -19.11
N ARG A 122 21.97 15.18 -20.17
CA ARG A 122 21.15 13.97 -20.38
C ARG A 122 21.91 12.64 -20.21
N PRO A 123 23.14 12.45 -20.74
CA PRO A 123 23.87 11.20 -20.55
C PRO A 123 24.21 10.91 -19.08
N LYS A 124 24.40 11.97 -18.27
CA LYS A 124 24.62 11.81 -16.83
C LYS A 124 23.33 11.37 -16.15
N ILE A 125 22.18 11.94 -16.49
CA ILE A 125 20.88 11.50 -15.93
C ILE A 125 20.60 10.02 -16.25
N ASP A 126 20.88 9.59 -17.48
CA ASP A 126 20.81 8.17 -17.88
C ASP A 126 21.72 7.29 -17.00
N THR A 127 22.96 7.75 -16.75
CA THR A 127 23.90 7.06 -15.85
C THR A 127 23.39 7.01 -14.41
N LEU A 128 22.80 8.10 -13.90
CA LEU A 128 22.22 8.13 -12.56
C LEU A 128 21.09 7.12 -12.42
N LEU A 129 20.17 7.09 -13.39
CA LEU A 129 19.07 6.15 -13.39
C LEU A 129 19.56 4.70 -13.39
N LYS A 130 20.58 4.39 -14.20
CA LYS A 130 21.22 3.07 -14.23
C LYS A 130 21.86 2.72 -12.90
N LEU A 131 22.67 3.61 -12.32
CA LEU A 131 23.32 3.38 -11.03
C LEU A 131 22.30 3.09 -9.92
N LEU A 132 21.22 3.87 -9.85
CA LEU A 132 20.15 3.65 -8.88
C LEU A 132 19.47 2.30 -9.13
N HIS A 133 19.17 1.98 -10.38
CA HIS A 133 18.46 0.75 -10.74
C HIS A 133 19.29 -0.52 -10.50
N GLU A 134 20.56 -0.51 -10.91
CA GLU A 134 21.48 -1.63 -10.72
C GLU A 134 21.70 -1.92 -9.22
N ASP A 135 21.66 -0.90 -8.37
CA ASP A 135 21.83 -1.01 -6.92
C ASP A 135 20.51 -0.84 -6.15
N GLN A 136 19.37 -1.14 -6.78
CA GLN A 136 18.02 -0.87 -6.25
C GLN A 136 17.73 -1.54 -4.89
N LYS A 137 18.37 -2.67 -4.61
CA LYS A 137 18.24 -3.42 -3.36
C LYS A 137 18.88 -2.65 -2.21
N ASN A 138 20.17 -2.30 -2.34
CA ASN A 138 20.86 -1.51 -1.32
C ASN A 138 20.29 -0.09 -1.23
N PHE A 139 19.82 0.47 -2.34
CA PHE A 139 19.08 1.73 -2.34
C PHE A 139 17.84 1.66 -1.43
N LEU A 140 17.04 0.59 -1.51
CA LEU A 140 15.90 0.38 -0.62
C LEU A 140 16.33 0.26 0.85
N VAL A 141 17.38 -0.51 1.14
CA VAL A 141 17.92 -0.65 2.51
C VAL A 141 18.35 0.72 3.06
N VAL A 142 19.10 1.48 2.27
CA VAL A 142 19.52 2.84 2.63
C VAL A 142 18.32 3.73 2.91
N LEU A 143 17.30 3.70 2.05
CA LEU A 143 16.06 4.44 2.29
C LEU A 143 15.43 4.07 3.65
N MET A 144 15.35 2.78 3.96
CA MET A 144 14.71 2.28 5.19
C MET A 144 15.47 2.66 6.46
N THR A 145 16.79 2.77 6.37
CA THR A 145 17.67 3.10 7.50
C THR A 145 17.83 4.60 7.74
N ALA A 146 17.71 5.43 6.71
CA ALA A 146 18.05 6.84 6.79
C ALA A 146 16.92 7.74 7.33
N ASP A 147 15.77 7.17 7.73
CA ASP A 147 14.58 7.87 8.26
C ASP A 147 14.20 9.15 7.45
N SER A 148 14.42 9.10 6.14
CA SER A 148 14.07 10.05 5.05
C SER A 148 15.26 10.63 4.28
N LEU A 149 15.20 10.48 2.96
CA LEU A 149 16.14 11.10 2.04
C LEU A 149 15.57 12.29 1.27
N GLN A 150 14.26 12.53 1.33
CA GLN A 150 13.54 13.63 0.66
C GLN A 150 13.92 13.75 -0.82
N LEU A 151 13.56 12.70 -1.57
CA LEU A 151 14.01 12.49 -2.96
C LEU A 151 13.03 13.04 -4.00
N SER A 152 11.98 13.79 -3.63
CA SER A 152 11.02 14.35 -4.60
C SER A 152 11.70 15.08 -5.76
N GLY A 153 12.69 15.93 -5.49
CA GLY A 153 13.45 16.64 -6.53
C GLY A 153 14.23 15.71 -7.46
N LEU A 154 14.83 14.65 -6.93
CA LEU A 154 15.50 13.63 -7.73
C LEU A 154 14.51 12.87 -8.61
N MET A 155 13.40 12.42 -8.04
CA MET A 155 12.35 11.71 -8.77
C MET A 155 11.73 12.59 -9.86
N PHE A 156 11.52 13.87 -9.57
CA PHE A 156 11.03 14.85 -10.53
C PHE A 156 12.00 15.08 -11.69
N VAL A 157 13.31 15.23 -11.43
CA VAL A 157 14.34 15.39 -12.47
C VAL A 157 14.41 14.16 -13.37
N LEU A 158 14.39 12.96 -12.77
CA LEU A 158 14.35 11.71 -13.52
C LEU A 158 13.07 11.61 -14.37
N TRP A 159 11.91 11.95 -13.80
CA TRP A 159 10.65 11.98 -14.56
C TRP A 159 10.69 12.97 -15.73
N LYS A 160 11.22 14.18 -15.54
CA LYS A 160 11.42 15.15 -16.63
C LYS A 160 12.35 14.64 -17.72
N TYR A 161 13.35 13.84 -17.36
CA TYR A 161 14.20 13.17 -18.33
C TYR A 161 13.40 12.14 -19.15
N LEU A 162 12.58 11.32 -18.50
CA LEU A 162 11.69 10.37 -19.17
C LEU A 162 10.70 11.07 -20.11
N GLU A 163 10.04 12.14 -19.66
CA GLU A 163 9.11 12.95 -20.47
C GLU A 163 9.78 13.46 -21.76
N GLY A 164 11.04 13.90 -21.67
CA GLY A 164 11.82 14.35 -22.82
C GLY A 164 12.20 13.23 -23.78
N GLU A 165 12.55 12.04 -23.26
CA GLU A 165 13.00 10.90 -24.07
C GLU A 165 11.84 10.10 -24.70
N GLN A 166 10.63 10.22 -24.16
CA GLN A 166 9.43 9.54 -24.68
C GLN A 166 9.15 9.88 -26.16
N LYS A 167 9.49 11.10 -26.58
CA LYS A 167 9.28 11.59 -27.96
C LYS A 167 10.39 11.17 -28.92
N THR A 168 11.59 10.86 -28.41
CA THR A 168 12.79 10.65 -29.23
C THR A 168 13.15 9.18 -29.37
N ARG A 169 12.76 8.33 -28.43
CA ARG A 169 13.10 6.90 -28.43
C ARG A 169 11.97 6.04 -28.97
N ASN A 170 12.34 4.87 -29.48
CA ASN A 170 11.33 3.86 -29.79
C ASN A 170 10.65 3.36 -28.50
N LYS A 171 9.39 2.91 -28.61
CA LYS A 171 8.56 2.53 -27.44
C LYS A 171 9.20 1.44 -26.59
N VAL A 172 9.84 0.44 -27.20
CA VAL A 172 10.43 -0.71 -26.49
C VAL A 172 11.65 -0.27 -25.69
N ASP A 173 12.56 0.49 -26.31
CA ASP A 173 13.78 1.01 -25.68
C ASP A 173 13.46 1.97 -24.54
N TYR A 174 12.52 2.90 -24.78
CA TYR A 174 12.00 3.80 -23.73
C TYR A 174 11.46 2.99 -22.55
N THR A 175 10.62 2.01 -22.82
CA THR A 175 9.96 1.21 -21.78
C THR A 175 10.98 0.41 -20.96
N GLN A 176 11.83 -0.36 -21.63
CA GLN A 176 12.72 -1.31 -20.98
C GLN A 176 13.94 -0.64 -20.33
N LYS A 177 14.50 0.39 -20.96
CA LYS A 177 15.76 1.00 -20.48
C LYS A 177 15.57 2.23 -19.60
N LEU A 178 14.43 2.91 -19.68
CA LEU A 178 14.18 4.12 -18.90
C LEU A 178 13.00 3.96 -17.95
N PHE A 179 11.83 3.61 -18.49
CA PHE A 179 10.60 3.64 -17.73
C PHE A 179 10.53 2.58 -16.62
N LEU A 180 10.84 1.31 -16.94
CA LEU A 180 10.85 0.25 -15.93
C LEU A 180 11.89 0.48 -14.83
N PRO A 181 13.17 0.82 -15.14
CA PRO A 181 14.15 1.23 -14.13
C PRO A 181 13.65 2.35 -13.22
N TYR A 182 13.10 3.42 -13.80
CA TYR A 182 12.57 4.53 -13.03
C TYR A 182 11.38 4.11 -12.17
N SER A 183 10.44 3.37 -12.73
CA SER A 183 9.24 2.89 -12.04
C SER A 183 9.59 2.04 -10.82
N ARG A 184 10.57 1.14 -10.94
CA ARG A 184 11.04 0.31 -9.82
C ARG A 184 11.67 1.15 -8.70
N ILE A 185 12.52 2.11 -9.06
CA ILE A 185 13.15 3.03 -8.09
C ILE A 185 12.11 3.93 -7.41
N PHE A 186 11.21 4.49 -8.20
CA PHE A 186 10.16 5.37 -7.72
C PHE A 186 9.18 4.63 -6.79
N ARG A 187 8.76 3.41 -7.14
CA ARG A 187 7.88 2.60 -6.30
C ARG A 187 8.56 2.18 -4.99
N ARG A 188 9.84 1.81 -5.02
CA ARG A 188 10.64 1.56 -3.79
C ARG A 188 10.73 2.80 -2.91
N TYR A 189 10.94 3.97 -3.51
CA TYR A 189 10.93 5.24 -2.79
C TYR A 189 9.59 5.47 -2.07
N ARG A 190 8.47 5.23 -2.75
CA ARG A 190 7.12 5.37 -2.18
C ARG A 190 6.84 4.42 -1.01
N LEU A 191 7.50 3.26 -0.92
CA LEU A 191 7.33 2.31 0.19
C LEU A 191 8.01 2.75 1.50
N VAL A 192 8.88 3.75 1.49
CA VAL A 192 9.73 4.06 2.66
C VAL A 192 9.50 5.47 3.21
N PHE A 193 8.83 6.32 2.45
CA PHE A 193 8.76 7.72 2.79
C PHE A 193 7.96 7.97 4.10
N PRO A 194 8.47 8.76 5.07
CA PRO A 194 7.72 9.13 6.27
C PRO A 194 6.55 10.03 5.91
N ASP A 195 5.52 10.10 6.73
CA ASP A 195 4.33 10.90 6.41
C ASP A 195 4.56 12.42 6.60
N THR A 196 5.45 13.03 5.81
CA THR A 196 5.52 14.49 5.68
C THR A 196 4.59 14.92 4.55
N ASN A 197 3.69 15.85 4.85
CA ASN A 197 2.59 16.21 3.96
C ASN A 197 3.04 16.57 2.54
N HIS A 198 4.19 17.23 2.38
CA HIS A 198 4.63 17.75 1.08
C HIS A 198 5.14 16.66 0.13
N GLU A 199 5.92 15.70 0.63
CA GLU A 199 6.50 14.63 -0.19
C GLU A 199 5.49 13.54 -0.55
N THR A 200 4.55 13.21 0.36
CA THR A 200 3.40 12.35 0.03
C THR A 200 2.56 12.95 -1.10
N GLN A 201 2.28 14.25 -1.04
CA GLN A 201 1.55 14.95 -2.12
C GLN A 201 2.33 14.94 -3.44
N LEU A 202 3.64 15.21 -3.40
CA LEU A 202 4.46 15.25 -4.61
C LEU A 202 4.63 13.90 -5.28
N THR A 203 4.87 12.85 -4.51
CA THR A 203 4.96 11.49 -5.06
C THR A 203 3.64 11.10 -5.72
N THR A 204 2.50 11.49 -5.15
CA THR A 204 1.19 11.32 -5.80
C THR A 204 1.09 12.11 -7.10
N LEU A 205 1.49 13.39 -7.12
CA LEU A 205 1.46 14.20 -8.35
C LEU A 205 2.37 13.63 -9.44
N ILE A 206 3.58 13.19 -9.10
CA ILE A 206 4.49 12.54 -10.04
C ILE A 206 3.86 11.25 -10.56
N TYR A 207 3.31 10.41 -9.68
CA TYR A 207 2.67 9.16 -10.04
C TYR A 207 1.52 9.36 -11.04
N LEU A 208 0.65 10.35 -10.82
CA LEU A 208 -0.47 10.68 -11.70
C LEU A 208 -0.05 11.14 -13.10
N LYS A 209 1.19 11.61 -13.26
CA LYS A 209 1.75 12.00 -14.56
C LYS A 209 2.54 10.86 -15.23
N LEU A 210 2.68 9.70 -14.59
CA LEU A 210 3.28 8.53 -15.23
C LEU A 210 2.32 7.91 -16.24
N PRO A 211 2.82 7.42 -17.39
CA PRO A 211 2.02 6.61 -18.31
C PRO A 211 1.33 5.46 -17.59
N ASP A 212 0.10 5.12 -17.99
CA ASP A 212 -0.58 3.92 -17.49
C ASP A 212 0.24 2.66 -17.87
N ILE A 213 0.42 1.78 -16.90
CA ILE A 213 1.36 0.65 -16.92
C ILE A 213 0.64 -0.69 -16.79
N SER A 214 -0.69 -0.70 -16.78
CA SER A 214 -1.52 -1.90 -16.60
C SER A 214 -1.10 -3.08 -17.51
N ASP A 215 -0.50 -2.82 -18.68
CA ASP A 215 -0.06 -3.83 -19.64
C ASP A 215 1.43 -4.27 -19.54
N LEU A 216 2.26 -3.66 -18.69
CA LEU A 216 3.69 -4.02 -18.65
C LEU A 216 3.96 -5.21 -17.73
N GLN A 217 4.29 -6.35 -18.33
CA GLN A 217 4.90 -7.46 -17.62
C GLN A 217 6.32 -7.09 -17.18
N ASP A 218 6.45 -6.70 -15.92
CA ASP A 218 7.74 -6.49 -15.28
C ASP A 218 8.34 -7.86 -14.90
N LYS A 219 9.38 -8.31 -15.61
CA LYS A 219 10.14 -9.53 -15.29
C LYS A 219 11.32 -9.25 -14.36
N ALA A 220 11.17 -8.35 -13.40
CA ALA A 220 12.24 -8.06 -12.44
C ALA A 220 12.65 -9.35 -11.71
N THR A 221 13.91 -9.74 -11.84
CA THR A 221 14.50 -10.78 -11.00
C THR A 221 14.78 -10.17 -9.62
N VAL A 222 14.07 -10.62 -8.61
CA VAL A 222 14.24 -10.21 -7.20
C VAL A 222 14.77 -11.40 -6.43
N ASP A 223 15.80 -11.19 -5.60
CA ASP A 223 16.31 -12.21 -4.70
C ASP A 223 15.50 -12.26 -3.39
N LEU A 224 15.71 -13.32 -2.61
CA LEU A 224 14.97 -13.52 -1.35
C LEU A 224 15.10 -12.34 -0.38
N GLU A 225 16.31 -11.81 -0.21
CA GLU A 225 16.56 -10.72 0.73
C GLU A 225 15.90 -9.41 0.26
N ASP A 226 15.96 -9.11 -1.03
CA ASP A 226 15.30 -7.95 -1.61
C ASP A 226 13.76 -8.06 -1.49
N SER A 227 13.19 -9.23 -1.76
CA SER A 227 11.75 -9.47 -1.57
C SER A 227 11.31 -9.25 -0.11
N ARG A 228 12.09 -9.75 0.85
CA ARG A 228 11.85 -9.52 2.28
C ARG A 228 11.92 -8.05 2.64
N ASN A 229 12.92 -7.32 2.14
CA ASN A 229 13.06 -5.88 2.39
C ASN A 229 11.87 -5.09 1.81
N ILE A 230 11.38 -5.44 0.63
CA ILE A 230 10.19 -4.82 0.01
C ILE A 230 8.94 -5.05 0.88
N ILE A 231 8.72 -6.29 1.34
CA ILE A 231 7.58 -6.63 2.20
C ILE A 231 7.67 -5.91 3.55
N HIS A 232 8.87 -5.83 4.15
CA HIS A 232 9.09 -5.09 5.38
C HIS A 232 8.85 -3.57 5.20
N ALA A 233 9.32 -2.98 4.10
CA ALA A 233 9.07 -1.59 3.78
C ALA A 233 7.56 -1.33 3.63
N TYR A 234 6.85 -2.18 2.90
CA TYR A 234 5.39 -2.11 2.76
C TYR A 234 4.67 -2.14 4.11
N ASN A 235 4.95 -3.15 4.95
CA ASN A 235 4.31 -3.28 6.25
C ASN A 235 4.60 -2.09 7.17
N ARG A 236 5.86 -1.59 7.16
CA ARG A 236 6.23 -0.38 7.90
C ARG A 236 5.44 0.82 7.41
N CYS A 237 5.37 1.04 6.09
CA CYS A 237 4.66 2.15 5.47
C CYS A 237 3.18 2.17 5.87
N LEU A 238 2.49 1.03 5.76
CA LEU A 238 1.09 0.92 6.12
C LEU A 238 0.87 1.24 7.60
N LYS A 239 1.69 0.69 8.49
CA LYS A 239 1.54 0.87 9.94
C LYS A 239 1.93 2.27 10.43
N SER A 240 2.91 2.91 9.80
CA SER A 240 3.42 4.21 10.24
C SER A 240 2.66 5.41 9.66
N SER A 241 2.02 5.26 8.49
CA SER A 241 1.37 6.40 7.84
C SER A 241 -0.02 6.69 8.42
N GLN A 242 -0.23 7.96 8.74
CA GLN A 242 -1.51 8.47 9.20
C GLN A 242 -2.42 8.86 8.04
N THR A 243 -1.85 9.35 6.94
CA THR A 243 -2.55 9.95 5.79
C THR A 243 -2.69 9.02 4.59
N LEU A 244 -2.05 7.84 4.59
CA LEU A 244 -2.08 6.93 3.45
C LEU A 244 -3.51 6.55 3.06
N SER A 245 -3.87 6.85 1.82
CA SER A 245 -5.16 6.48 1.26
C SER A 245 -5.22 4.99 0.92
N CYS A 246 -6.41 4.40 0.98
CA CYS A 246 -6.67 3.04 0.49
C CYS A 246 -6.21 2.83 -0.96
N LYS A 247 -6.36 3.87 -1.79
CA LYS A 247 -5.95 3.86 -3.21
C LYS A 247 -4.44 3.76 -3.36
N ASP A 248 -3.67 4.46 -2.53
CA ASP A 248 -2.21 4.36 -2.57
C ASP A 248 -1.74 3.01 -2.04
N ALA A 249 -2.36 2.52 -0.97
CA ALA A 249 -2.01 1.25 -0.37
C ALA A 249 -2.18 0.07 -1.36
N ILE A 250 -3.25 0.05 -2.17
CA ILE A 250 -3.43 -1.00 -3.19
C ILE A 250 -2.41 -0.88 -4.32
N HIS A 251 -2.02 0.34 -4.73
CA HIS A 251 -0.96 0.50 -5.72
C HIS A 251 0.38 -0.02 -5.20
N TYR A 252 0.65 0.14 -3.91
CA TYR A 252 1.83 -0.45 -3.27
C TYR A 252 1.77 -1.96 -3.29
N MET A 253 0.62 -2.55 -2.96
CA MET A 253 0.45 -4.00 -3.01
C MET A 253 0.57 -4.56 -4.43
N GLY A 254 0.06 -3.86 -5.44
CA GLY A 254 0.25 -4.22 -6.86
C GLY A 254 1.71 -4.18 -7.31
N PHE A 255 2.58 -3.47 -6.59
CA PHE A 255 4.03 -3.53 -6.78
C PHE A 255 4.70 -4.63 -5.94
N VAL A 256 4.24 -4.87 -4.71
CA VAL A 256 4.82 -5.86 -3.79
C VAL A 256 4.49 -7.29 -4.22
N SER A 257 3.24 -7.57 -4.60
CA SER A 257 2.76 -8.91 -4.91
C SER A 257 3.57 -9.61 -6.01
N PRO A 258 3.89 -8.98 -7.16
CA PRO A 258 4.66 -9.64 -8.22
C PRO A 258 6.12 -9.91 -7.85
N LEU A 259 6.63 -9.25 -6.80
CA LEU A 259 8.03 -9.37 -6.34
C LEU A 259 8.18 -10.33 -5.17
N PHE A 260 7.10 -11.02 -4.80
CA PHE A 260 7.13 -12.08 -3.81
C PHE A 260 7.90 -13.30 -4.36
N VAL A 261 8.80 -13.87 -3.57
CA VAL A 261 9.55 -15.08 -3.95
C VAL A 261 9.43 -16.16 -2.86
N PRO A 262 9.59 -17.45 -3.21
CA PRO A 262 9.63 -18.53 -2.22
C PRO A 262 10.68 -18.27 -1.13
N GLY A 263 10.34 -18.52 0.13
CA GLY A 263 11.13 -18.16 1.32
C GLY A 263 10.61 -16.92 2.09
N CYS A 264 9.62 -16.20 1.54
CA CYS A 264 8.95 -15.07 2.17
C CYS A 264 7.62 -15.44 2.88
N GLU A 265 7.28 -16.72 2.97
CA GLU A 265 5.96 -17.19 3.44
C GLU A 265 5.66 -16.75 4.87
N ASN A 266 6.70 -16.66 5.70
CA ASN A 266 6.59 -16.22 7.08
C ASN A 266 6.22 -14.73 7.24
N LEU A 267 6.22 -13.95 6.16
CA LEU A 267 5.82 -12.54 6.16
C LEU A 267 4.37 -12.32 5.70
N VAL A 268 3.71 -13.37 5.17
CA VAL A 268 2.33 -13.28 4.68
C VAL A 268 1.33 -12.88 5.77
N PRO A 269 1.39 -13.41 7.01
CA PRO A 269 0.47 -12.98 8.06
C PRO A 269 0.57 -11.47 8.35
N CYS A 270 1.79 -10.95 8.51
CA CYS A 270 2.01 -9.53 8.77
C CYS A 270 1.58 -8.63 7.59
N LEU A 271 1.73 -9.13 6.36
CA LEU A 271 1.27 -8.43 5.16
C LEU A 271 -0.27 -8.38 5.09
N LEU A 272 -0.96 -9.45 5.48
CA LEU A 272 -2.42 -9.49 5.60
C LEU A 272 -2.89 -8.53 6.70
N ASP A 273 -2.33 -8.64 7.90
CA ASP A 273 -2.64 -7.79 9.05
C ASP A 273 -2.54 -6.29 8.69
N SER A 274 -1.39 -5.88 8.16
CA SER A 274 -1.14 -4.48 7.80
C SER A 274 -2.13 -3.97 6.75
N THR A 275 -2.46 -4.82 5.77
CA THR A 275 -3.40 -4.48 4.68
C THR A 275 -4.80 -4.26 5.22
N PHE A 276 -5.33 -5.23 5.96
CA PHE A 276 -6.70 -5.18 6.47
C PHE A 276 -6.88 -4.11 7.54
N TRP A 277 -5.83 -3.83 8.33
CA TRP A 277 -5.81 -2.68 9.23
C TRP A 277 -6.05 -1.35 8.49
N VAL A 278 -5.37 -1.12 7.34
CA VAL A 278 -5.59 0.09 6.53
C VAL A 278 -7.01 0.16 5.99
N LEU A 279 -7.57 -0.97 5.55
CA LEU A 279 -8.94 -1.03 5.04
C LEU A 279 -9.96 -0.68 6.12
N TRP A 280 -9.82 -1.24 7.31
CA TRP A 280 -10.68 -0.92 8.45
C TRP A 280 -10.56 0.54 8.88
N LYS A 281 -9.34 1.06 8.96
CA LYS A 281 -9.09 2.48 9.27
C LYS A 281 -9.81 3.42 8.30
N ASN A 282 -9.92 3.02 7.04
CA ASN A 282 -10.54 3.81 5.97
C ASN A 282 -11.95 3.34 5.61
N ILE A 283 -12.64 2.56 6.45
CA ILE A 283 -13.98 2.03 6.16
C ILE A 283 -15.00 3.13 5.80
N ASN A 284 -14.78 4.35 6.29
CA ASN A 284 -15.66 5.52 6.08
C ASN A 284 -15.25 6.41 4.89
N SER A 285 -14.28 5.98 4.08
CA SER A 285 -13.90 6.70 2.85
C SER A 285 -14.96 6.57 1.76
N ASP A 286 -14.68 7.15 0.58
CA ASP A 286 -15.46 6.94 -0.64
C ASP A 286 -15.69 5.44 -0.88
N ILE A 287 -16.96 5.05 -0.97
CA ILE A 287 -17.36 3.64 -0.97
C ILE A 287 -17.01 2.93 -2.27
N ASP A 288 -17.13 3.63 -3.41
CA ASP A 288 -16.81 3.07 -4.71
C ASP A 288 -15.31 2.78 -4.77
N GLN A 289 -14.48 3.71 -4.28
CA GLN A 289 -13.04 3.48 -4.17
C GLN A 289 -12.72 2.33 -3.21
N LEU A 290 -13.35 2.28 -2.04
CA LEU A 290 -13.11 1.24 -1.05
C LEU A 290 -13.44 -0.16 -1.60
N ALA A 291 -14.55 -0.31 -2.31
CA ALA A 291 -14.93 -1.56 -2.95
C ALA A 291 -13.91 -2.05 -3.97
N THR A 292 -13.45 -1.16 -4.85
CA THR A 292 -12.42 -1.47 -5.85
C THR A 292 -11.10 -1.83 -5.18
N VAL A 293 -10.75 -1.15 -4.08
CA VAL A 293 -9.54 -1.43 -3.31
C VAL A 293 -9.60 -2.81 -2.64
N VAL A 294 -10.71 -3.16 -1.97
CA VAL A 294 -10.90 -4.48 -1.33
C VAL A 294 -10.83 -5.59 -2.38
N GLN A 295 -11.50 -5.41 -3.51
CA GLN A 295 -11.42 -6.34 -4.63
C GLN A 295 -9.98 -6.49 -5.13
N GLY A 296 -9.27 -5.37 -5.32
CA GLY A 296 -7.86 -5.38 -5.74
C GLY A 296 -6.97 -6.16 -4.78
N TYR A 297 -7.19 -6.04 -3.47
CA TYR A 297 -6.45 -6.83 -2.48
C TYR A 297 -6.77 -8.32 -2.57
N GLY A 298 -8.04 -8.68 -2.72
CA GLY A 298 -8.45 -10.06 -2.97
C GLY A 298 -7.71 -10.69 -4.16
N VAL A 299 -7.60 -9.94 -5.26
CA VAL A 299 -6.83 -10.35 -6.45
C VAL A 299 -5.34 -10.50 -6.13
N CYS A 300 -4.71 -9.51 -5.47
CA CYS A 300 -3.28 -9.57 -5.13
C CYS A 300 -2.95 -10.77 -4.22
N PHE A 301 -3.74 -10.99 -3.18
CA PHE A 301 -3.56 -12.14 -2.29
C PHE A 301 -3.83 -13.46 -3.00
N TRP A 302 -4.84 -13.51 -3.88
CA TRP A 302 -5.08 -14.70 -4.69
C TRP A 302 -3.86 -15.05 -5.55
N TYR A 303 -3.27 -14.07 -6.25
CA TYR A 303 -2.03 -14.29 -7.01
C TYR A 303 -0.88 -14.72 -6.12
N LEU A 304 -0.69 -14.07 -4.96
CA LEU A 304 0.34 -14.45 -3.98
C LEU A 304 0.19 -15.93 -3.58
N PHE A 305 -1.01 -16.34 -3.20
CA PHE A 305 -1.28 -17.73 -2.82
C PHE A 305 -1.13 -18.68 -4.01
N HIS A 306 -1.69 -18.34 -5.18
CA HIS A 306 -1.72 -19.23 -6.34
C HIS A 306 -0.35 -19.44 -7.00
N ASP A 307 0.36 -18.34 -7.28
CA ASP A 307 1.59 -18.38 -8.09
C ASP A 307 2.84 -18.58 -7.25
N HIS A 308 2.85 -18.08 -6.01
CA HIS A 308 4.07 -18.02 -5.21
C HIS A 308 4.11 -18.98 -4.03
N LEU A 309 2.95 -19.37 -3.47
CA LEU A 309 2.91 -20.34 -2.38
C LEU A 309 2.63 -21.74 -2.91
N LYS A 310 3.50 -22.69 -2.53
CA LYS A 310 3.25 -24.12 -2.74
C LYS A 310 2.52 -24.70 -1.54
N PRO A 311 1.45 -25.47 -1.73
CA PRO A 311 0.82 -26.23 -0.66
C PRO A 311 1.81 -27.28 -0.13
N SER A 312 2.65 -26.92 0.84
CA SER A 312 3.50 -27.91 1.53
C SER A 312 2.62 -28.86 2.33
N ARG A 313 2.93 -30.15 2.24
CA ARG A 313 2.30 -31.22 3.04
C ARG A 313 2.80 -31.25 4.50
N SER A 314 3.81 -30.46 4.85
CA SER A 314 4.29 -30.35 6.23
C SER A 314 3.41 -29.40 7.05
N ASN A 315 2.72 -29.94 8.06
CA ASN A 315 1.86 -29.18 8.98
C ASN A 315 2.64 -28.35 10.04
N HIS A 316 3.95 -28.17 9.88
CA HIS A 316 4.82 -27.62 10.94
C HIS A 316 5.26 -26.18 10.75
N ASP A 317 4.85 -25.52 9.66
CA ASP A 317 5.27 -24.15 9.42
C ASP A 317 4.44 -23.18 10.30
N SER A 318 5.07 -22.57 11.30
CA SER A 318 4.41 -21.73 12.30
C SER A 318 3.61 -20.56 11.70
N TRP A 319 4.07 -20.01 10.56
CA TRP A 319 3.41 -18.89 9.89
C TRP A 319 2.00 -19.23 9.40
N ARG A 320 1.68 -20.50 9.17
CA ARG A 320 0.34 -20.92 8.72
C ARG A 320 -0.68 -20.82 9.84
N PHE A 321 -0.26 -21.06 11.08
CA PHE A 321 -1.10 -20.88 12.26
C PHE A 321 -1.29 -19.38 12.53
N GLU A 322 -0.22 -18.60 12.45
CA GLU A 322 -0.29 -17.13 12.54
C GLU A 322 -1.20 -16.53 11.46
N LEU A 323 -1.18 -17.08 10.24
CA LEU A 323 -2.09 -16.66 9.17
C LEU A 323 -3.56 -16.85 9.56
N VAL A 324 -3.91 -18.00 10.16
CA VAL A 324 -5.27 -18.24 10.67
C VAL A 324 -5.64 -17.20 11.73
N ASP A 325 -4.75 -16.97 12.70
CA ASP A 325 -5.01 -16.02 13.78
C ASP A 325 -5.26 -14.61 13.23
N VAL A 326 -4.43 -14.16 12.28
CA VAL A 326 -4.59 -12.84 11.63
C VAL A 326 -5.88 -12.77 10.82
N ILE A 327 -6.26 -13.80 10.06
CA ILE A 327 -7.51 -13.81 9.29
C ILE A 327 -8.71 -13.67 10.22
N MET A 328 -8.70 -14.37 11.34
CA MET A 328 -9.76 -14.33 12.34
C MET A 328 -9.82 -12.96 13.04
N GLN A 329 -8.67 -12.39 13.41
CA GLN A 329 -8.59 -11.08 14.06
C GLN A 329 -8.89 -9.91 13.13
N SER A 330 -8.63 -10.07 11.82
CA SER A 330 -8.86 -9.02 10.82
C SER A 330 -10.32 -8.93 10.37
N ASP A 331 -11.20 -9.85 10.80
CA ASP A 331 -12.62 -9.90 10.45
C ASP A 331 -12.91 -9.62 8.96
N VAL A 332 -12.11 -10.24 8.08
CA VAL A 332 -12.10 -9.98 6.63
C VAL A 332 -13.51 -10.11 6.02
N LEU A 333 -14.30 -11.07 6.49
CA LEU A 333 -15.65 -11.28 5.99
C LEU A 333 -16.60 -10.15 6.41
N GLU A 334 -16.50 -9.66 7.65
CA GLU A 334 -17.29 -8.51 8.11
C GLU A 334 -16.92 -7.25 7.33
N LEU A 335 -15.64 -7.05 7.03
CA LEU A 335 -15.19 -5.94 6.18
C LEU A 335 -15.88 -5.97 4.81
N VAL A 336 -15.87 -7.13 4.14
CA VAL A 336 -16.51 -7.31 2.83
C VAL A 336 -18.01 -7.00 2.93
N PHE A 337 -18.66 -7.41 4.02
CA PHE A 337 -20.06 -7.14 4.26
C PHE A 337 -20.37 -5.66 4.47
N GLN A 338 -19.57 -4.97 5.28
CA GLN A 338 -19.70 -3.52 5.50
C GLN A 338 -19.57 -2.75 4.18
N VAL A 339 -18.62 -3.16 3.33
CA VAL A 339 -18.42 -2.56 2.01
C VAL A 339 -19.60 -2.83 1.09
N ALA A 340 -20.07 -4.09 1.00
CA ALA A 340 -21.24 -4.44 0.18
C ALA A 340 -22.52 -3.72 0.64
N LEU A 341 -22.74 -3.58 1.95
CA LEU A 341 -23.85 -2.83 2.52
C LEU A 341 -23.77 -1.35 2.14
N LYS A 342 -22.62 -0.71 2.32
CA LYS A 342 -22.46 0.70 1.96
C LYS A 342 -22.63 0.92 0.46
N LEU A 343 -22.13 0.01 -0.38
CA LEU A 343 -22.41 0.03 -1.82
C LEU A 343 -23.91 -0.03 -2.07
N SER A 344 -24.64 -0.91 -1.39
CA SER A 344 -26.08 -1.08 -1.64
C SER A 344 -26.94 0.15 -1.37
N ILE A 345 -26.46 1.02 -0.49
CA ILE A 345 -27.12 2.29 -0.17
C ILE A 345 -26.76 3.38 -1.21
N SER A 346 -25.67 3.19 -1.96
CA SER A 346 -25.26 4.09 -3.04
C SER A 346 -26.24 4.04 -4.22
N GLN A 347 -26.63 5.21 -4.74
CA GLN A 347 -27.57 5.36 -5.88
C GLN A 347 -26.94 5.04 -7.24
N ASN A 348 -26.04 4.05 -7.32
CA ASN A 348 -25.24 3.80 -8.51
C ASN A 348 -25.90 2.75 -9.44
N TYR A 349 -26.00 3.06 -10.74
CA TYR A 349 -26.79 2.26 -11.71
C TYR A 349 -26.21 0.86 -12.02
N ASN A 350 -24.98 0.54 -11.61
CA ASN A 350 -24.33 -0.75 -11.84
C ASN A 350 -24.00 -1.53 -10.54
N LEU A 351 -24.80 -1.30 -9.50
CA LEU A 351 -24.56 -1.81 -8.15
C LEU A 351 -24.43 -3.35 -8.10
N LYS A 352 -25.37 -4.07 -8.72
CA LYS A 352 -25.45 -5.54 -8.65
C LYS A 352 -24.20 -6.21 -9.22
N HIS A 353 -23.74 -5.75 -10.38
CA HIS A 353 -22.53 -6.26 -11.02
C HIS A 353 -21.32 -6.10 -10.10
N ARG A 354 -21.15 -4.89 -9.56
CA ARG A 354 -20.00 -4.54 -8.71
C ARG A 354 -19.97 -5.33 -7.40
N ILE A 355 -21.13 -5.54 -6.79
CA ILE A 355 -21.28 -6.38 -5.59
C ILE A 355 -20.92 -7.84 -5.92
N ASN A 356 -21.40 -8.37 -7.04
CA ASN A 356 -21.08 -9.73 -7.45
C ASN A 356 -19.57 -9.91 -7.71
N GLU A 357 -18.93 -8.98 -8.43
CA GLU A 357 -17.49 -9.02 -8.68
C GLU A 357 -16.66 -9.00 -7.39
N LEU A 358 -17.06 -8.16 -6.43
CA LEU A 358 -16.45 -8.13 -5.10
C LEU A 358 -16.58 -9.49 -4.41
N PHE A 359 -17.77 -10.07 -4.37
CA PHE A 359 -18.00 -11.36 -3.72
C PHE A 359 -17.27 -12.51 -4.42
N ASP A 360 -17.29 -12.58 -5.75
CA ASP A 360 -16.60 -13.64 -6.51
C ASP A 360 -15.08 -13.60 -6.28
N THR A 361 -14.52 -12.39 -6.24
CA THR A 361 -13.10 -12.18 -5.93
C THR A 361 -12.77 -12.65 -4.51
N MET A 362 -13.60 -12.28 -3.54
CA MET A 362 -13.36 -12.64 -2.14
C MET A 362 -13.60 -14.13 -1.87
N ILE A 363 -14.57 -14.76 -2.54
CA ILE A 363 -14.74 -16.22 -2.52
C ILE A 363 -13.46 -16.90 -3.00
N SER A 364 -12.90 -16.44 -4.12
CA SER A 364 -11.67 -17.00 -4.69
C SER A 364 -10.48 -16.84 -3.72
N PHE A 365 -10.36 -15.67 -3.08
CA PHE A 365 -9.39 -15.43 -2.01
C PHE A 365 -9.55 -16.42 -0.84
N TRP A 366 -10.77 -16.62 -0.34
CA TRP A 366 -11.04 -17.51 0.80
C TRP A 366 -10.79 -18.97 0.48
N GLU A 367 -11.31 -19.46 -0.65
CA GLU A 367 -11.05 -20.82 -1.12
C GLU A 367 -9.55 -21.07 -1.23
N LYS A 368 -8.82 -20.11 -1.82
CA LYS A 368 -7.38 -20.27 -1.97
C LYS A 368 -6.65 -20.22 -0.63
N THR A 369 -7.05 -19.35 0.28
CA THR A 369 -6.47 -19.25 1.62
C THR A 369 -6.60 -20.55 2.41
N THR A 370 -7.75 -21.23 2.30
CA THR A 370 -7.98 -22.51 2.98
C THR A 370 -7.05 -23.64 2.53
N ASP A 371 -6.45 -23.55 1.34
CA ASP A 371 -5.46 -24.53 0.86
C ASP A 371 -4.13 -24.47 1.63
N TYR A 372 -3.82 -23.34 2.30
CA TYR A 372 -2.49 -23.07 2.89
C TYR A 372 -2.45 -23.12 4.41
N VAL A 373 -3.61 -23.14 5.05
CA VAL A 373 -3.72 -23.12 6.52
C VAL A 373 -4.02 -24.51 7.08
N PRO A 374 -3.63 -24.80 8.34
CA PRO A 374 -3.89 -26.10 8.95
C PRO A 374 -5.40 -26.21 9.23
N ARG A 375 -6.08 -27.11 8.51
CA ARG A 375 -7.54 -27.22 8.54
C ARG A 375 -8.08 -27.41 9.94
N GLU A 376 -7.53 -28.33 10.71
CA GLU A 376 -8.02 -28.64 12.06
C GLU A 376 -7.91 -27.44 13.00
N TYR A 377 -6.81 -26.69 12.90
CA TYR A 377 -6.60 -25.48 13.69
C TYR A 377 -7.57 -24.37 13.27
N PHE A 378 -7.77 -24.19 11.97
CA PHE A 378 -8.72 -23.18 11.47
C PHE A 378 -10.16 -23.51 11.89
N GLU A 379 -10.57 -24.77 11.78
CA GLU A 379 -11.86 -25.24 12.28
C GLU A 379 -12.01 -24.97 13.79
N GLN A 380 -10.98 -25.26 14.59
CA GLN A 380 -11.01 -25.03 16.03
C GLN A 380 -11.13 -23.54 16.35
N GLN A 381 -10.27 -22.69 15.77
CA GLN A 381 -10.28 -21.24 16.00
C GLN A 381 -11.64 -20.64 15.63
N MET A 382 -12.22 -21.06 14.50
CA MET A 382 -13.52 -20.58 14.05
C MET A 382 -14.67 -20.95 14.99
N MET A 383 -14.58 -22.10 15.66
CA MET A 383 -15.56 -22.54 16.66
C MET A 383 -15.37 -21.85 18.02
N GLU A 384 -14.11 -21.66 18.45
CA GLU A 384 -13.79 -21.08 19.76
C GLU A 384 -13.98 -19.56 19.81
N SER A 385 -13.70 -18.86 18.70
CA SER A 385 -13.83 -17.41 18.63
C SER A 385 -15.29 -16.92 18.64
N GLY A 386 -16.25 -17.80 18.31
CA GLY A 386 -17.65 -17.43 18.10
C GLY A 386 -17.87 -16.58 16.84
N THR A 387 -16.89 -16.51 15.94
CA THR A 387 -16.94 -15.68 14.73
C THR A 387 -18.09 -16.06 13.80
N ILE A 388 -18.44 -17.36 13.70
CA ILE A 388 -19.60 -17.82 12.92
C ILE A 388 -20.89 -17.20 13.43
N ASP A 389 -21.09 -17.22 14.75
CA ASP A 389 -22.29 -16.63 15.37
C ASP A 389 -22.32 -15.11 15.16
N SER A 390 -21.15 -14.45 15.21
CA SER A 390 -21.04 -13.02 14.92
C SER A 390 -21.44 -12.71 13.48
N TRP A 391 -20.85 -13.41 12.51
CA TRP A 391 -21.16 -13.25 11.08
C TRP A 391 -22.62 -13.59 10.75
N PHE A 392 -23.17 -14.63 11.38
CA PHE A 392 -24.56 -15.01 11.20
C PHE A 392 -25.52 -13.97 11.82
N ARG A 393 -25.25 -13.47 13.03
CA ARG A 393 -26.04 -12.36 13.61
C ARG A 393 -25.98 -11.13 12.73
N TYR A 394 -24.79 -10.78 12.25
CA TYR A 394 -24.60 -9.66 11.33
C TYR A 394 -25.43 -9.83 10.05
N PHE A 395 -25.47 -11.04 9.48
CA PHE A 395 -26.32 -11.36 8.34
C PHE A 395 -27.82 -11.17 8.62
N VAL A 396 -28.29 -11.66 9.78
CA VAL A 396 -29.70 -11.54 10.16
C VAL A 396 -30.06 -10.07 10.39
N ASP A 397 -29.26 -9.34 11.17
CA ASP A 397 -29.43 -7.91 11.40
C ASP A 397 -29.43 -7.13 10.09
N PHE A 398 -28.56 -7.49 9.14
CA PHE A 398 -28.53 -6.91 7.80
C PHE A 398 -29.82 -7.16 7.02
N ARG A 399 -30.30 -8.41 7.01
CA ARG A 399 -31.55 -8.78 6.36
C ARG A 399 -32.75 -8.04 6.97
N GLU A 400 -32.74 -7.78 8.28
CA GLU A 400 -33.79 -7.03 8.97
C GLU A 400 -33.72 -5.52 8.69
N ARG A 401 -32.51 -4.95 8.54
CA ARG A 401 -32.30 -3.52 8.20
C ARG A 401 -32.65 -3.19 6.74
N LEU A 402 -32.51 -4.16 5.84
CA LEU A 402 -33.03 -4.05 4.49
C LEU A 402 -34.56 -4.21 4.54
N ASP A 403 -35.29 -3.09 4.55
CA ASP A 403 -36.76 -3.08 4.62
C ASP A 403 -37.36 -4.04 3.56
N PRO A 404 -38.16 -5.05 3.95
CA PRO A 404 -38.83 -5.97 3.02
C PRO A 404 -39.73 -5.27 1.99
N ARG A 405 -40.10 -4.01 2.23
CA ARG A 405 -40.89 -3.17 1.31
C ARG A 405 -40.02 -2.36 0.34
N ALA A 406 -38.70 -2.32 0.52
CA ALA A 406 -37.77 -1.48 -0.22
C ALA A 406 -36.99 -2.26 -1.29
N SER A 407 -37.61 -2.42 -2.46
CA SER A 407 -36.97 -2.70 -3.77
C SER A 407 -36.29 -4.06 -4.01
N SER A 408 -36.16 -4.44 -5.29
CA SER A 408 -35.39 -5.59 -5.77
C SER A 408 -33.92 -5.61 -5.34
N ALA A 409 -33.36 -4.46 -4.94
CA ALA A 409 -31.96 -4.32 -4.56
C ALA A 409 -31.59 -5.12 -3.29
N ALA A 410 -32.51 -5.30 -2.34
CA ALA A 410 -32.26 -6.09 -1.13
C ALA A 410 -31.99 -7.58 -1.45
N GLN A 411 -32.76 -8.16 -2.37
CA GLN A 411 -32.55 -9.54 -2.83
C GLN A 411 -31.23 -9.69 -3.60
N ASP A 412 -30.82 -8.63 -4.31
CA ASP A 412 -29.57 -8.62 -5.07
C ASP A 412 -28.31 -8.68 -4.20
N ILE A 413 -28.40 -8.46 -2.88
CA ILE A 413 -27.24 -8.53 -1.95
C ILE A 413 -27.34 -9.74 -1.03
N VAL A 414 -28.54 -10.04 -0.54
CA VAL A 414 -28.77 -11.16 0.40
C VAL A 414 -28.35 -12.49 -0.21
N LEU A 415 -28.64 -12.72 -1.49
CA LEU A 415 -28.25 -13.96 -2.16
C LEU A 415 -26.72 -14.10 -2.30
N PRO A 416 -25.99 -13.15 -2.93
CA PRO A 416 -24.51 -13.20 -2.97
C PRO A 416 -23.86 -13.33 -1.59
N PHE A 417 -24.41 -12.65 -0.58
CA PHE A 417 -23.96 -12.77 0.80
C PHE A 417 -24.09 -14.22 1.29
N SER A 418 -25.29 -14.80 1.17
CA SER A 418 -25.55 -16.17 1.63
C SER A 418 -24.62 -17.17 0.93
N MET A 419 -24.27 -16.89 -0.33
CA MET A 419 -23.33 -17.68 -1.10
C MET A 419 -21.90 -17.56 -0.57
N ILE A 420 -21.35 -16.35 -0.37
CA ILE A 420 -20.00 -16.20 0.17
C ILE A 420 -19.90 -16.79 1.58
N PHE A 421 -20.88 -16.51 2.46
CA PHE A 421 -20.89 -17.06 3.82
C PHE A 421 -20.90 -18.58 3.78
N SER A 422 -21.82 -19.17 3.01
CA SER A 422 -21.91 -20.63 2.88
C SER A 422 -20.62 -21.23 2.29
N ARG A 423 -20.01 -20.60 1.28
CA ARG A 423 -18.77 -21.09 0.67
C ARG A 423 -17.57 -20.98 1.62
N VAL A 424 -17.41 -19.86 2.32
CA VAL A 424 -16.36 -19.66 3.32
C VAL A 424 -16.48 -20.69 4.44
N VAL A 425 -17.68 -20.81 5.04
CA VAL A 425 -17.91 -21.76 6.13
C VAL A 425 -17.78 -23.21 5.65
N THR A 426 -18.22 -23.52 4.43
CA THR A 426 -18.04 -24.86 3.84
C THR A 426 -16.56 -25.15 3.53
N ALA A 427 -15.79 -24.17 3.08
CA ALA A 427 -14.36 -24.33 2.82
C ALA A 427 -13.60 -24.66 4.11
N ILE A 428 -13.95 -24.00 5.22
CA ILE A 428 -13.31 -24.21 6.53
C ILE A 428 -13.83 -25.48 7.21
N LEU A 429 -15.13 -25.57 7.49
CA LEU A 429 -15.73 -26.64 8.29
C LEU A 429 -16.13 -27.90 7.49
N GLY A 430 -16.20 -27.82 6.17
CA GLY A 430 -16.58 -28.93 5.29
C GLY A 430 -17.89 -29.63 5.68
N LYS A 431 -17.79 -30.93 5.99
CA LYS A 431 -18.97 -31.75 6.35
C LYS A 431 -19.59 -31.35 7.68
N LYS A 432 -18.81 -30.80 8.63
CA LYS A 432 -19.31 -30.36 9.95
C LYS A 432 -20.31 -29.21 9.82
N TRP A 433 -20.10 -28.32 8.84
CA TRP A 433 -21.04 -27.24 8.56
C TRP A 433 -22.43 -27.76 8.20
N ARG A 434 -22.51 -28.79 7.34
CA ARG A 434 -23.81 -29.38 6.97
C ARG A 434 -24.53 -29.89 8.21
N THR A 435 -23.82 -30.54 9.13
CA THR A 435 -24.39 -31.04 10.38
C THR A 435 -24.87 -29.91 11.30
N MET A 436 -24.12 -28.80 11.37
CA MET A 436 -24.53 -27.60 12.10
C MET A 436 -25.72 -26.91 11.46
N GLN A 437 -25.79 -26.81 10.13
CA GLN A 437 -26.91 -26.20 9.41
C GLN A 437 -28.25 -26.91 9.68
N PHE A 438 -28.21 -28.23 9.91
CA PHE A 438 -29.40 -29.00 10.34
C PHE A 438 -29.75 -28.82 11.82
N GLY A 439 -28.81 -28.42 12.68
CA GLY A 439 -29.07 -28.09 14.09
C GLY A 439 -29.44 -26.63 14.32
N SER A 440 -28.95 -25.72 13.47
CA SER A 440 -29.14 -24.27 13.52
C SER A 440 -30.35 -23.81 12.71
N GLN A 441 -31.48 -24.52 12.80
CA GLN A 441 -32.76 -23.89 12.49
C GLN A 441 -33.01 -22.81 13.55
N VAL A 442 -32.45 -21.63 13.31
CA VAL A 442 -32.66 -20.43 14.12
C VAL A 442 -34.10 -19.97 13.88
N THR A 443 -35.01 -20.56 14.63
CA THR A 443 -36.41 -20.16 14.75
C THR A 443 -36.73 -20.12 16.23
N GLY A 444 -36.80 -18.92 16.80
CA GLY A 444 -37.19 -18.77 18.20
C GLY A 444 -36.81 -17.44 18.80
N THR A 445 -37.73 -16.87 19.56
CA THR A 445 -37.50 -15.74 20.47
C THR A 445 -36.81 -16.20 21.74
N CYS A 446 -35.85 -15.43 22.24
CA CYS A 446 -35.15 -15.69 23.50
C CYS A 446 -36.14 -15.67 24.66
N ASP A 447 -36.22 -16.77 25.40
CA ASP A 447 -37.11 -16.92 26.55
C ASP A 447 -36.63 -16.15 27.79
N HIS A 448 -35.50 -15.45 27.72
CA HIS A 448 -35.07 -14.56 28.80
C HIS A 448 -35.86 -13.23 28.74
N PRO A 449 -36.74 -12.93 29.73
CA PRO A 449 -37.71 -11.83 29.63
C PRO A 449 -37.09 -10.43 29.55
N ARG A 450 -35.83 -10.29 29.96
CA ARG A 450 -35.07 -9.03 29.95
C ARG A 450 -33.98 -9.01 28.89
N CYS A 451 -34.08 -9.87 27.87
CA CYS A 451 -33.11 -9.89 26.79
C CYS A 451 -33.24 -8.60 25.97
N PRO A 452 -32.18 -7.79 25.84
CA PRO A 452 -32.25 -6.56 25.05
C PRO A 452 -32.43 -6.84 23.55
N TYR A 453 -32.11 -8.06 23.09
CA TYR A 453 -32.25 -8.49 21.70
C TYR A 453 -32.77 -9.94 21.65
N PRO A 454 -34.10 -10.15 21.73
CA PRO A 454 -34.69 -11.47 21.92
C PRO A 454 -34.83 -12.29 20.63
N THR A 455 -34.10 -11.98 19.56
CA THR A 455 -34.08 -12.79 18.34
C THR A 455 -32.85 -13.70 18.30
N ASN A 456 -32.86 -14.67 17.37
CA ASN A 456 -31.72 -15.55 17.10
C ASN A 456 -31.25 -16.39 18.28
N THR A 457 -32.14 -17.25 18.78
CA THR A 457 -31.78 -18.23 19.82
C THR A 457 -30.80 -19.27 19.30
N SER A 458 -29.68 -19.44 20.01
CA SER A 458 -28.59 -20.37 19.66
C SER A 458 -28.35 -21.42 20.74
N THR A 459 -28.94 -21.24 21.93
CA THR A 459 -28.67 -22.07 23.11
C THR A 459 -29.97 -22.64 23.67
N GLY A 460 -30.14 -23.96 23.63
CA GLY A 460 -31.29 -24.64 24.25
C GLY A 460 -31.05 -24.93 25.73
N CYS A 461 -32.09 -24.86 26.56
CA CYS A 461 -32.01 -25.31 27.95
C CYS A 461 -31.86 -26.83 28.02
N SER A 462 -30.70 -27.31 28.48
CA SER A 462 -30.44 -28.74 28.63
C SER A 462 -31.34 -29.45 29.64
N LYS A 463 -31.98 -28.70 30.56
CA LYS A 463 -32.87 -29.26 31.59
C LYS A 463 -34.33 -29.39 31.14
N CYS A 464 -34.87 -28.38 30.46
CA CYS A 464 -36.29 -28.36 30.11
C CYS A 464 -36.55 -28.62 28.62
N MET A 465 -35.53 -28.53 27.76
CA MET A 465 -35.58 -28.74 26.30
C MET A 465 -36.63 -27.90 25.54
N LYS A 466 -37.32 -27.00 26.24
CA LYS A 466 -38.39 -26.13 25.71
C LYS A 466 -37.97 -24.67 25.60
N ALA A 467 -37.07 -24.23 26.48
CA ALA A 467 -36.63 -22.84 26.48
C ALA A 467 -35.38 -22.64 25.62
N THR A 468 -35.36 -21.59 24.82
CA THR A 468 -34.25 -21.23 23.94
C THR A 468 -33.75 -19.82 24.26
N TYR A 469 -32.43 -19.64 24.20
CA TYR A 469 -31.73 -18.43 24.61
C TYR A 469 -30.76 -17.99 23.53
N CYS A 470 -30.57 -16.67 23.37
CA CYS A 470 -29.65 -16.11 22.37
C CYS A 470 -28.16 -16.17 22.77
N SER A 471 -27.86 -16.52 24.02
CA SER A 471 -26.50 -16.71 24.53
C SER A 471 -26.47 -17.55 25.82
N PRO A 472 -25.31 -18.14 26.18
CA PRO A 472 -25.11 -18.79 27.49
C PRO A 472 -25.36 -17.85 28.68
N ARG A 473 -25.13 -16.54 28.51
CA ARG A 473 -25.43 -15.51 29.53
C ARG A 473 -26.92 -15.36 29.81
N CYS A 474 -27.76 -15.52 28.78
CA CYS A 474 -29.21 -15.50 28.94
C CYS A 474 -29.75 -16.80 29.53
N LEU A 475 -29.06 -17.93 29.35
CA LEU A 475 -29.37 -19.21 30.00
C LEU A 475 -28.99 -19.22 31.49
N ALA A 476 -27.93 -18.50 31.87
CA ALA A 476 -27.41 -18.46 33.23
C ALA A 476 -28.16 -17.48 34.17
N LYS A 477 -29.12 -16.71 33.66
CA LYS A 477 -29.92 -15.71 34.40
C LYS A 477 -31.39 -16.05 34.34
#